data_AF-A0A554J3M1-F1
#
_entry.id   AF-A0A554J3M1-F1
#
_cell.length_a   1.000
_cell.length_b   1.000
_cell.length_c   1.000
_cell.angle_alpha   90.00
_cell.angle_beta   90.00
_cell.angle_gamma   90.00
#
_symmetry.space_group_name_H-M   'P 1'
#
loop_
_entity.id
_entity.type
_entity.pdbx_description
1 polymer ?
#
loop_
_entity_poly.entity_id
_entity_poly.type
_entity_poly.pdbx_seq_one_letter_code
_entity_poly.pdbx_strand_id
1 'polypeptide(L)' 'MLETIAILEPFMMWDYEYRGGRKFKFHSFLCEVSHGEPQPLWHEKVSWVKVGDLGIVDLLEADKELVLLIQKKVSLS' A
#
# COMPACT_ATOMS: atom_id res chain seq x y z
N MET A 1 -12.68 19.89 -16.27
CA MET A 1 -12.59 20.17 -14.82
C MET A 1 -11.48 19.28 -14.31
N LEU A 2 -10.31 19.85 -13.99
CA LEU A 2 -9.25 19.08 -13.34
C LEU A 2 -9.70 18.94 -11.89
N GLU A 3 -10.21 17.77 -11.54
CA GLU A 3 -10.53 17.45 -10.16
C GLU A 3 -9.24 17.58 -9.35
N THR A 4 -9.19 18.61 -8.52
CA THR A 4 -8.19 18.76 -7.48
C THR A 4 -8.17 17.46 -6.71
N ILE A 5 -7.08 16.70 -6.80
CA ILE A 5 -6.85 15.55 -5.94
C ILE A 5 -6.89 16.11 -4.52
N ALA A 6 -8.01 15.93 -3.82
CA ALA A 6 -8.07 16.16 -2.40
C ALA A 6 -6.91 15.35 -1.82
N ILE A 7 -6.01 16.00 -1.09
CA ILE A 7 -4.98 15.28 -0.36
C ILE A 7 -5.74 14.51 0.72
N LEU A 8 -6.11 13.27 0.39
CA LEU A 8 -6.71 12.34 1.33
C LEU A 8 -5.66 12.11 2.41
N GLU A 9 -6.07 12.20 3.68
CA GLU A 9 -5.19 11.81 4.78
C GLU A 9 -4.67 10.39 4.52
N PRO A 10 -3.39 10.10 4.83
CA PRO A 10 -2.85 8.77 4.64
C PRO A 10 -3.72 7.75 5.38
N PHE A 11 -4.09 6.69 4.70
CA PHE A 11 -4.83 5.58 5.29
C PHE A 11 -4.04 5.01 6.48
N MET A 12 -2.72 4.88 6.33
CA MET A 12 -1.77 4.50 7.39
C MET A 12 -0.38 5.08 7.12
N MET A 13 0.35 5.36 8.20
CA MET A 13 1.75 5.76 8.17
C MET A 13 2.56 4.90 9.14
N TRP A 14 3.77 4.52 8.76
CA TRP A 14 4.69 3.78 9.65
C TRP A 14 6.14 4.19 9.40
N ASP A 15 6.97 4.01 10.41
CA ASP A 15 8.41 4.23 10.31
C ASP A 15 9.10 2.89 10.04
N TYR A 16 10.09 2.91 9.15
CA TYR A 16 10.88 1.75 8.77
C TYR A 16 12.38 2.09 8.80
N GLU A 17 13.16 1.25 9.47
CA GLU A 17 14.61 1.37 9.49
C GLU A 17 15.24 0.38 8.50
N TYR A 18 15.80 0.91 7.44
CA TYR A 18 16.55 0.13 6.46
C TYR A 18 17.99 -0.08 6.93
N ARG A 19 18.60 -1.16 6.40
CA ARG A 19 19.98 -1.55 6.66
C ARG A 19 20.93 -0.35 6.58
N GLY A 20 21.80 -0.22 7.58
CA GLY A 20 22.72 0.92 7.71
C GLY A 20 22.12 2.15 8.40
N GLY A 21 21.03 1.99 9.16
CA GLY A 21 20.47 3.03 10.03
C GLY A 21 19.68 4.12 9.30
N ARG A 22 19.32 3.90 8.03
CA ARG A 22 18.51 4.85 7.26
C ARG A 22 17.05 4.70 7.65
N LYS A 23 16.41 5.80 8.07
CA LYS A 23 15.01 5.81 8.50
C LYS A 23 14.13 6.38 7.40
N PHE A 24 13.06 5.67 7.10
CA PHE A 24 12.03 6.05 6.14
C PHE A 24 10.71 6.17 6.86
N LYS A 25 9.89 7.15 6.44
CA LYS A 25 8.49 7.24 6.83
C LYS A 25 7.66 6.87 5.62
N PHE A 26 6.91 5.78 5.73
CA PHE A 26 6.02 5.30 4.68
C PHE A 26 4.62 5.85 4.89
N HIS A 27 3.96 6.16 3.79
CA HIS A 27 2.58 6.65 3.74
C HIS A 27 1.82 5.78 2.75
N SER A 28 0.72 5.17 3.21
CA SER A 28 -0.21 4.44 2.36
C SER A 28 -1.49 5.23 2.19
N PHE A 29 -2.08 5.18 1.00
CA PHE A 29 -3.34 5.84 0.68
C PHE A 29 -4.33 4.80 0.15
N LEU A 30 -5.58 4.92 0.57
CA LEU A 30 -6.65 4.07 0.07
C LEU A 30 -7.24 4.71 -1.19
N CYS A 31 -7.11 4.03 -2.33
CA CYS A 31 -7.73 4.43 -3.58
C CYS A 31 -9.03 3.63 -3.75
N GLU A 32 -10.16 4.24 -3.40
CA GLU A 32 -11.49 3.61 -3.50
C GLU A 32 -12.03 3.61 -4.94
N VAL A 33 -11.65 4.62 -5.71
CA VAL A 33 -12.07 4.78 -7.11
C VAL A 33 -10.83 5.07 -7.95
N SER A 34 -10.69 4.32 -9.03
CA SER A 34 -9.69 4.55 -10.07
C SER A 34 -10.38 4.65 -11.43
N HIS A 35 -9.92 5.55 -12.28
CA HIS A 35 -10.42 5.70 -13.65
C HIS A 35 -9.38 5.16 -14.63
N GLY A 36 -9.81 4.23 -15.49
CA GLY A 36 -8.92 3.49 -16.37
C GLY A 36 -8.41 2.19 -15.73
N GLU A 37 -7.48 1.52 -16.40
CA GLU A 37 -6.88 0.26 -15.94
C GLU A 37 -5.42 0.48 -15.54
N PRO A 38 -4.97 0.06 -14.35
CA PRO A 38 -3.57 0.16 -13.95
C PRO A 38 -2.62 -0.55 -14.92
N GLN A 39 -1.54 0.14 -15.32
CA GLN A 39 -0.50 -0.41 -16.20
C GLN A 39 0.85 -0.43 -15.49
N PRO A 40 1.64 -1.51 -15.64
CA PRO A 40 2.93 -1.62 -14.97
C PRO A 40 4.01 -0.85 -15.74
N LEU A 41 4.20 0.44 -15.44
CA LEU A 41 5.17 1.30 -16.15
C LEU A 41 6.63 0.87 -15.96
N TRP A 42 7.00 0.53 -14.73
CA TRP A 42 8.35 0.12 -14.32
C TRP A 42 8.37 -1.22 -13.58
N HIS A 43 7.29 -1.97 -13.67
CA HIS A 43 7.16 -3.28 -13.03
C HIS A 43 7.02 -4.34 -14.12
N GLU A 44 7.54 -5.53 -13.89
CA GLU A 44 7.44 -6.62 -14.88
C GLU A 44 6.03 -7.23 -14.89
N LYS A 45 5.35 -7.24 -13.75
CA LYS A 45 4.05 -7.89 -13.56
C LYS A 45 3.22 -7.16 -12.51
N VAL A 46 1.91 -7.12 -12.75
CA VAL A 46 0.89 -6.70 -11.79
C VAL A 46 -0.17 -7.79 -11.70
N SER A 47 -0.67 -8.02 -10.50
CA SER A 47 -1.78 -8.93 -10.24
C SER A 47 -2.65 -8.39 -9.12
N TRP A 48 -3.95 -8.51 -9.28
CA TRP A 48 -4.92 -8.26 -8.21
C TRP A 48 -4.87 -9.42 -7.21
N VAL A 49 -4.80 -9.08 -5.91
CA VAL A 49 -4.75 -10.05 -4.81
C VAL A 49 -5.85 -9.72 -3.82
N LYS A 50 -6.53 -10.72 -3.28
CA LYS A 50 -7.50 -10.53 -2.20
C LYS A 50 -6.78 -10.20 -0.91
N VAL A 51 -7.37 -9.36 -0.06
CA VAL A 51 -6.78 -8.96 1.22
C VAL A 51 -6.41 -10.17 2.10
N GLY A 52 -7.26 -11.20 2.13
CA GLY A 52 -7.00 -12.43 2.90
C GLY A 52 -5.78 -13.22 2.42
N ASP A 53 -5.39 -13.06 1.16
CA ASP A 53 -4.28 -13.77 0.54
C ASP A 53 -2.97 -12.96 0.61
N LEU A 54 -2.96 -11.75 1.17
CA LEU A 54 -1.74 -10.92 1.24
C LEU A 54 -0.61 -11.59 2.03
N GLY A 55 -0.92 -12.45 3.01
CA GLY A 55 0.07 -13.13 3.83
C GLY A 55 0.89 -14.19 3.08
N ILE A 56 0.45 -14.62 1.89
CA ILE A 56 1.17 -15.59 1.05
C ILE A 56 1.89 -14.93 -0.13
N VAL A 57 1.76 -13.62 -0.30
CA VAL A 57 2.47 -12.86 -1.34
C VAL A 57 3.89 -12.58 -0.86
N ASP A 58 4.86 -12.83 -1.74
CA ASP A 58 6.26 -12.47 -1.49
C ASP A 58 6.44 -10.95 -1.60
N LEU A 59 6.23 -10.27 -0.47
CA LEU A 59 6.36 -8.82 -0.33
C LEU A 59 7.69 -8.45 0.33
N LEU A 60 8.20 -7.27 -0.01
CA LEU A 60 9.41 -6.75 0.61
C LEU A 60 9.18 -6.51 2.11
N GLU A 61 10.26 -6.60 2.89
CA GLU A 61 10.19 -6.43 4.36
C GLU A 61 9.52 -5.12 4.80
N ALA A 62 9.70 -4.03 4.02
CA ALA A 62 9.12 -2.73 4.32
C ALA A 62 7.58 -2.73 4.22
N ASP A 63 7.01 -3.61 3.41
CA ASP A 63 5.57 -3.71 3.13
C ASP A 63 4.86 -4.69 4.07
N LYS A 64 5.60 -5.49 4.85
CA LYS A 64 4.98 -6.46 5.78
C LYS A 64 4.16 -5.78 6.88
N GLU A 65 4.61 -4.63 7.37
CA GLU A 65 3.87 -3.83 8.35
C GLU A 65 2.53 -3.37 7.76
N LEU A 66 2.53 -2.95 6.49
CA LEU A 66 1.32 -2.57 5.77
C LEU A 66 0.32 -3.73 5.69
N VAL A 67 0.77 -4.95 5.39
CA VAL A 67 -0.11 -6.13 5.32
C VAL A 67 -0.79 -6.42 6.65
N LEU A 68 -0.03 -6.44 7.75
CA LEU A 68 -0.56 -6.68 9.09
C LEU A 68 -1.63 -5.65 9.45
N LEU A 69 -1.37 -4.38 9.13
CA LEU A 69 -2.30 -3.30 9.43
C LEU A 69 -3.56 -3.34 8.54
N ILE A 70 -3.43 -3.65 7.24
CA ILE A 70 -4.58 -3.84 6.34
C ILE A 70 -5.47 -4.98 6.87
N GLN A 71 -4.88 -6.14 7.17
CA GLN A 71 -5.63 -7.32 7.64
C GLN A 71 -6.34 -7.05 8.96
N LYS A 72 -5.70 -6.34 9.89
CA LYS A 72 -6.32 -5.92 11.14
C LYS A 72 -7.51 -4.99 10.90
N LYS A 73 -7.37 -4.01 10.00
CA LYS A 73 -8.43 -3.01 9.74
C LYS A 73 -9.64 -3.62 9.04
N VAL A 74 -9.42 -4.53 8.08
CA VAL A 74 -10.49 -5.26 7.39
C VAL A 74 -11.19 -6.27 8.30
N SER A 75 -10.51 -6.85 9.29
CA SER A 75 -11.14 -7.77 10.26
C SER A 75 -12.05 -7.05 11.28
N LEU A 76 -11.99 -5.72 11.36
CA LEU A 76 -12.74 -4.89 12.31
C LEU A 76 -13.95 -4.18 11.67
N SER A 77 -14.09 -4.28 10.35
CA SER A 77 -15.15 -3.68 9.52
C SER A 77 -16.12 -4.73 9.02
#